data_AF-A0A5N8VAP1-F1
#
_entry.id   AF-A0A5N8VAP1-F1
#
_cell.length_a   1.000
_cell.length_b   1.000
_cell.length_c   1.000
_cell.angle_alpha   90.00
_cell.angle_beta   90.00
_cell.angle_gamma   90.00
#
_symmetry.space_group_name_H-M   'P 1'
#
loop_
_entity.id
_entity.type
_entity.pdbx_description
1 polymer ?
#
loop_
_entity_poly.entity_id
_entity_poly.type
_entity_poly.pdbx_seq_one_letter_code
_entity_poly.pdbx_strand_id
1 'polypeptide(L)'
;MALSSRPWFERLNATADQVREKRVESSDDLTLWTAYVEAHREMQRQRFEFYKRSQDATTVLRKALAEHHTENEHAALTYAKDFVADVALLPVLVEMAMTVRYLPDARHAIANIPRPQLIAALEALFNTKLQALQDTDDDYYARWAELLVHLQAWPMLARLAERARTSGNPDVQEIATWITTEYGPMLALEGWT
;
A
#
# COMPACT_ATOMS: atom_id res chain seq x y z
N MET A 1 22.91 -50.70 -7.94
CA MET A 1 21.81 -51.67 -8.14
C MET A 1 21.03 -51.75 -6.83
N ALA A 2 19.79 -51.23 -6.89
CA ALA A 2 18.65 -51.32 -5.98
C ALA A 2 18.88 -51.55 -4.46
N LEU A 3 18.97 -50.46 -3.70
CA LEU A 3 18.60 -50.46 -2.27
C LEU A 3 17.07 -50.50 -2.06
N SER A 4 16.29 -50.65 -3.13
CA SER A 4 14.82 -50.53 -3.15
C SER A 4 14.06 -51.84 -2.97
N SER A 5 14.68 -52.93 -2.52
CA SER A 5 14.01 -54.25 -2.41
C SER A 5 14.19 -54.90 -1.04
N ARG A 6 14.09 -54.11 0.03
CA ARG A 6 14.03 -54.64 1.41
C ARG A 6 12.64 -54.40 2.02
N PRO A 7 11.87 -55.45 2.40
CA PRO A 7 10.48 -55.34 2.89
C PRO A 7 10.25 -54.50 4.16
N TRP A 8 11.32 -54.09 4.84
CA TRP A 8 11.26 -53.24 6.03
C TRP A 8 11.42 -51.75 5.70
N PHE A 9 12.06 -51.41 4.57
CA PHE A 9 12.16 -50.02 4.07
C PHE A 9 10.83 -49.54 3.50
N GLU A 10 10.08 -50.41 2.81
CA GLU A 10 8.70 -50.15 2.38
C GLU A 10 7.75 -49.93 3.57
N ARG A 11 7.94 -50.65 4.68
CA ARG A 11 7.16 -50.44 5.91
C ARG A 11 7.47 -49.11 6.59
N LEU A 12 8.74 -48.70 6.64
CA LEU A 12 9.10 -47.40 7.23
C LEU A 12 8.61 -46.22 6.39
N ASN A 13 8.69 -46.31 5.05
CA ASN A 13 8.14 -45.28 4.17
C ASN A 13 6.60 -45.27 4.20
N ALA A 14 5.93 -46.43 4.19
CA ALA A 14 4.47 -46.48 4.33
C ALA A 14 3.99 -45.93 5.68
N THR A 15 4.75 -46.13 6.76
CA THR A 15 4.42 -45.57 8.09
C THR A 15 4.69 -44.07 8.13
N ALA A 16 5.76 -43.59 7.48
CA ALA A 16 6.06 -42.16 7.39
C ALA A 16 5.05 -41.41 6.52
N ASP A 17 4.65 -41.98 5.38
CA ASP A 17 3.61 -41.43 4.51
C ASP A 17 2.24 -41.49 5.18
N GLN A 18 1.87 -42.58 5.88
CA GLN A 18 0.64 -42.63 6.67
C GLN A 18 0.62 -41.67 7.87
N VAL A 19 1.77 -41.41 8.51
CA VAL A 19 1.89 -40.41 9.59
C VAL A 19 1.89 -38.99 9.04
N ARG A 20 2.41 -38.78 7.82
CA ARG A 20 2.40 -37.49 7.12
C ARG A 20 1.01 -37.17 6.57
N GLU A 21 0.30 -38.17 6.03
CA GLU A 21 -1.07 -38.10 5.56
C GLU A 21 -2.05 -37.92 6.75
N LYS A 22 -1.85 -38.64 7.86
CA LYS A 22 -2.58 -38.37 9.13
C LYS A 22 -2.29 -37.02 9.77
N ARG A 23 -1.12 -36.42 9.54
CA ARG A 23 -0.81 -35.06 10.03
C ARG A 23 -1.45 -33.99 9.15
N VAL A 24 -1.58 -34.22 7.86
CA VAL A 24 -2.29 -33.32 6.93
C VAL A 24 -3.81 -33.41 7.14
N GLU A 25 -4.31 -34.54 7.64
CA GLU A 25 -5.69 -34.74 8.10
C GLU A 25 -5.83 -34.65 9.63
N SER A 26 -5.03 -33.82 10.31
CA SER A 26 -5.38 -33.47 11.69
C SER A 26 -6.67 -32.65 11.63
N SER A 27 -7.74 -33.21 12.19
CA SER A 27 -9.06 -32.56 12.28
C SER A 27 -8.96 -31.12 12.79
N ASP A 28 -7.93 -30.82 13.58
CA ASP A 28 -7.68 -29.50 14.18
C ASP A 28 -7.21 -28.49 13.14
N ASP A 29 -6.28 -28.84 12.25
CA ASP A 29 -5.81 -27.94 11.18
C ASP A 29 -6.93 -27.64 10.18
N LEU A 30 -7.72 -28.66 9.83
CA LEU A 30 -8.91 -28.48 8.99
C LEU A 30 -9.98 -27.61 9.69
N THR A 31 -10.14 -27.76 11.00
CA THR A 31 -11.06 -26.94 11.80
C THR A 31 -10.59 -25.48 11.85
N LEU A 32 -9.30 -25.23 12.10
CA LEU A 32 -8.71 -23.89 12.10
C LEU A 32 -8.84 -23.23 10.73
N TRP A 33 -8.55 -23.96 9.65
CA TRP A 33 -8.72 -23.46 8.30
C TRP A 33 -10.19 -23.13 7.99
N THR A 34 -11.12 -23.99 8.40
CA THR A 34 -12.57 -23.75 8.22
C THR A 34 -13.02 -22.50 8.98
N ALA A 35 -12.62 -22.35 10.24
CA ALA A 35 -12.91 -21.16 11.04
C ALA A 35 -12.32 -19.88 10.41
N TYR A 36 -11.11 -19.95 9.86
CA TYR A 36 -10.50 -18.85 9.11
C TYR A 36 -11.32 -18.46 7.87
N VAL A 37 -11.77 -19.45 7.08
CA VAL A 37 -12.60 -19.21 5.89
C VAL A 37 -13.95 -18.58 6.28
N GLU A 38 -14.58 -19.03 7.36
CA GLU A 38 -15.82 -18.46 7.87
C GLU A 38 -15.65 -17.01 8.33
N ALA A 39 -14.59 -16.74 9.12
CA ALA A 39 -14.27 -15.38 9.55
C ALA A 39 -14.00 -14.46 8.34
N HIS A 40 -13.29 -14.95 7.32
CA HIS A 40 -13.05 -14.19 6.09
C HIS A 40 -14.36 -13.90 5.34
N ARG A 41 -15.25 -14.88 5.20
CA ARG A 41 -16.56 -14.68 4.56
C ARG A 41 -17.40 -13.64 5.31
N GLU A 42 -17.43 -13.73 6.63
CA GLU A 42 -18.16 -12.78 7.47
C GLU A 42 -17.56 -11.38 7.33
N MET A 43 -16.23 -11.25 7.34
CA MET A 43 -15.55 -9.99 7.07
C MET A 43 -15.97 -9.41 5.71
N GLN A 44 -15.92 -10.19 4.62
CA GLN A 44 -16.33 -9.70 3.30
C GLN A 44 -17.81 -9.27 3.28
N ARG A 45 -18.70 -10.02 3.95
CA ARG A 45 -20.11 -9.66 4.09
C ARG A 45 -20.28 -8.31 4.79
N GLN A 46 -19.62 -8.11 5.92
CA GLN A 46 -19.70 -6.86 6.68
C GLN A 46 -19.12 -5.68 5.90
N ARG A 47 -18.02 -5.88 5.18
CA ARG A 47 -17.43 -4.86 4.30
C ARG A 47 -18.40 -4.41 3.21
N PHE A 48 -19.04 -5.38 2.55
CA PHE A 48 -20.06 -5.09 1.53
C PHE A 48 -21.29 -4.39 2.12
N GLU A 49 -21.74 -4.81 3.31
CA GLU A 49 -22.86 -4.15 3.98
C GLU A 49 -22.52 -2.71 4.41
N PHE A 50 -21.30 -2.46 4.88
CA PHE A 50 -20.83 -1.11 5.16
C PHE A 50 -20.78 -0.25 3.89
N TYR A 51 -20.26 -0.80 2.78
CA TYR A 51 -20.28 -0.11 1.47
C TYR A 51 -21.70 0.26 1.04
N LYS A 52 -22.64 -0.68 1.17
CA LYS A 52 -24.02 -0.52 0.68
C LYS A 52 -24.90 0.36 1.57
N ARG A 53 -24.74 0.29 2.90
CA ARG A 53 -25.66 0.91 3.87
C ARG A 53 -25.12 2.15 4.57
N SER A 54 -23.82 2.42 4.48
CA SER A 54 -23.26 3.61 5.10
C SER A 54 -23.86 4.87 4.47
N GLN A 55 -24.34 5.78 5.30
CA GLN A 55 -24.82 7.10 4.86
C GLN A 55 -23.66 8.08 4.67
N ASP A 56 -22.55 7.85 5.39
CA ASP A 56 -21.35 8.70 5.35
C ASP A 56 -20.09 7.85 5.64
N ALA A 57 -19.74 6.95 4.70
CA ALA A 57 -18.52 6.15 4.79
C ALA A 57 -17.27 7.02 4.92
N THR A 58 -17.22 8.14 4.18
CA THR A 58 -16.07 9.04 4.13
C THR A 58 -15.75 9.62 5.50
N THR A 59 -16.74 10.09 6.26
CA THR A 59 -16.49 10.62 7.62
C THR A 59 -16.05 9.51 8.59
N VAL A 60 -16.65 8.32 8.51
CA VAL A 60 -16.26 7.18 9.36
C VAL A 60 -14.82 6.75 9.07
N LEU A 61 -14.46 6.59 7.80
CA LEU A 61 -13.10 6.20 7.39
C LEU A 61 -12.08 7.28 7.76
N ARG A 62 -12.39 8.55 7.53
CA ARG A 62 -11.51 9.66 7.92
C ARG A 62 -11.22 9.65 9.41
N LYS A 63 -12.25 9.40 10.23
CA LYS A 63 -12.11 9.30 11.68
C LYS A 63 -11.26 8.09 12.07
N ALA A 64 -11.55 6.91 11.52
CA ALA A 64 -10.80 5.68 11.80
C ALA A 64 -9.32 5.78 11.43
N LEU A 65 -9.00 6.49 10.33
CA LEU A 65 -7.63 6.79 9.92
C LEU A 65 -6.94 7.85 10.82
N ALA A 66 -7.68 8.66 11.57
CA ALA A 66 -7.12 9.73 12.40
C ALA A 66 -7.02 9.38 13.90
N GLU A 67 -7.67 8.30 14.35
CA GLU A 67 -7.80 7.94 15.77
C GLU A 67 -6.52 7.37 16.42
N HIS A 68 -5.41 7.23 15.69
CA HIS A 68 -4.14 6.66 16.17
C HIS A 68 -4.27 5.27 16.83
N HIS A 69 -5.32 4.54 16.48
CA HIS A 69 -5.56 3.18 16.91
C HIS A 69 -5.17 2.23 15.77
N THR A 70 -4.02 1.57 15.90
CA THR A 70 -3.38 0.82 14.78
C THR A 70 -4.32 -0.19 14.11
N GLU A 71 -5.18 -0.88 14.87
CA GLU A 71 -6.14 -1.82 14.29
C GLU A 71 -7.22 -1.14 13.46
N ASN A 72 -7.71 0.03 13.90
CA ASN A 72 -8.72 0.80 13.17
C ASN A 72 -8.12 1.43 11.92
N GLU A 73 -6.91 1.99 12.03
CA GLU A 73 -6.17 2.55 10.90
C GLU A 73 -5.94 1.48 9.81
N HIS A 74 -5.47 0.29 10.21
CA HIS A 74 -5.21 -0.79 9.27
C HIS A 74 -6.51 -1.33 8.62
N ALA A 75 -7.58 -1.49 9.40
CA ALA A 75 -8.87 -1.90 8.87
C ALA A 75 -9.46 -0.87 7.89
N ALA A 76 -9.38 0.42 8.23
CA ALA A 76 -9.86 1.51 7.37
C ALA A 76 -9.04 1.61 6.07
N LEU A 77 -7.72 1.45 6.15
CA LEU A 77 -6.84 1.48 4.99
C LEU A 77 -7.06 0.28 4.07
N THR A 78 -7.21 -0.91 4.65
CA THR A 78 -7.57 -2.14 3.93
C THR A 78 -8.94 -1.99 3.25
N TYR A 79 -9.89 -1.31 3.90
CA TYR A 79 -11.17 -1.00 3.28
C TYR A 79 -11.02 -0.02 2.10
N ALA A 80 -10.30 1.09 2.27
CA ALA A 80 -10.06 2.08 1.21
C ALA A 80 -9.25 1.52 0.01
N LYS A 81 -8.47 0.46 0.22
CA LYS A 81 -7.75 -0.25 -0.84
C LYS A 81 -8.65 -1.11 -1.74
N ASP A 82 -9.78 -1.59 -1.25
CA ASP A 82 -10.63 -2.51 -2.02
C ASP A 82 -11.89 -1.83 -2.58
N PHE A 83 -12.24 -0.65 -2.08
CA PHE A 83 -13.37 0.15 -2.55
C PHE A 83 -12.89 1.51 -3.07
N VAL A 84 -13.60 2.08 -4.05
CA VAL A 84 -13.29 3.42 -4.59
C VAL A 84 -13.31 4.43 -3.44
N ALA A 85 -12.14 4.98 -3.12
CA ALA A 85 -12.00 5.98 -2.08
C ALA A 85 -12.54 7.32 -2.57
N ASP A 86 -13.26 8.02 -1.70
CA ASP A 86 -13.66 9.40 -1.91
C ASP A 86 -12.42 10.30 -1.90
N VAL A 87 -12.35 11.25 -2.84
CA VAL A 87 -11.25 12.23 -2.93
C VAL A 87 -11.09 13.04 -1.63
N ALA A 88 -12.16 13.17 -0.82
CA ALA A 88 -12.10 13.80 0.49
C ALA A 88 -11.19 13.07 1.50
N LEU A 89 -10.84 11.80 1.26
CA LEU A 89 -9.87 11.04 2.07
C LEU A 89 -8.42 11.33 1.68
N LEU A 90 -8.17 11.97 0.54
CA LEU A 90 -6.82 12.15 0.01
C LEU A 90 -5.84 12.79 1.01
N PRO A 91 -6.18 13.84 1.79
CA PRO A 91 -5.24 14.43 2.74
C PRO A 91 -4.74 13.43 3.78
N VAL A 92 -5.65 12.65 4.39
CA VAL A 92 -5.25 11.68 5.43
C VAL A 92 -4.49 10.50 4.82
N LEU A 93 -4.87 10.05 3.61
CA LEU A 93 -4.16 8.98 2.92
C LEU A 93 -2.74 9.40 2.52
N VAL A 94 -2.53 10.66 2.15
CA VAL A 94 -1.19 11.19 1.87
C VAL A 94 -0.32 11.18 3.12
N GLU A 95 -0.81 11.64 4.27
CA GLU A 95 -0.04 11.54 5.52
C GLU A 95 0.31 10.08 5.88
N MET A 96 -0.64 9.17 5.67
CA MET A 96 -0.38 7.73 5.84
C MET A 96 0.69 7.23 4.87
N ALA A 97 0.69 7.69 3.61
CA ALA A 97 1.70 7.34 2.61
C ALA A 97 3.09 7.89 2.94
N MET A 98 3.19 8.92 3.80
CA MET A 98 4.47 9.41 4.31
C MET A 98 4.98 8.58 5.49
N THR A 99 4.14 7.75 6.10
CA THR A 99 4.50 6.87 7.21
C THR A 99 4.89 5.48 6.69
N VAL A 100 6.14 5.06 6.95
CA VAL A 100 6.70 3.77 6.45
C VAL A 100 5.78 2.57 6.70
N ARG A 101 5.13 2.54 7.88
CA ARG A 101 4.20 1.48 8.28
C ARG A 101 3.02 1.30 7.32
N TYR A 102 2.49 2.39 6.79
CA TYR A 102 1.24 2.41 6.02
C TYR A 102 1.45 2.69 4.52
N LEU A 103 2.68 3.01 4.14
CA LEU A 103 3.08 3.42 2.81
C LEU A 103 2.53 2.58 1.65
N PRO A 104 2.66 1.25 1.60
CA PRO A 104 2.19 0.46 0.46
C PRO A 104 0.65 0.48 0.35
N ASP A 105 -0.06 0.33 1.46
CA ASP A 105 -1.52 0.28 1.46
C ASP A 105 -2.13 1.67 1.20
N ALA A 106 -1.52 2.73 1.73
CA ALA A 106 -1.96 4.11 1.47
C ALA A 106 -1.79 4.50 0.00
N ARG A 107 -0.67 4.12 -0.63
CA ARG A 107 -0.46 4.34 -2.07
C ARG A 107 -1.54 3.66 -2.91
N HIS A 108 -1.85 2.40 -2.62
CA HIS A 108 -2.91 1.70 -3.33
C HIS A 108 -4.29 2.32 -3.10
N ALA A 109 -4.61 2.73 -1.86
CA ALA A 109 -5.87 3.42 -1.57
C ALA A 109 -6.00 4.75 -2.34
N ILE A 110 -4.91 5.52 -2.46
CA ILE A 110 -4.88 6.76 -3.25
C ILE A 110 -5.10 6.45 -4.74
N ALA A 111 -4.46 5.40 -5.26
CA ALA A 111 -4.58 5.00 -6.67
C ALA A 111 -6.01 4.57 -7.07
N ASN A 112 -6.87 4.20 -6.10
CA ASN A 112 -8.28 3.89 -6.35
C ASN A 112 -9.19 5.12 -6.50
N ILE A 113 -8.70 6.32 -6.15
CA ILE A 113 -9.46 7.55 -6.37
C ILE A 113 -9.52 7.80 -7.89
N PRO A 114 -10.69 8.13 -8.47
CA PRO A 114 -10.79 8.38 -9.91
C PRO A 114 -9.78 9.42 -10.39
N ARG A 115 -8.93 9.05 -11.35
CA ARG A 115 -7.75 9.84 -11.78
C ARG A 115 -8.04 11.33 -12.01
N PRO A 116 -9.13 11.75 -12.68
CA PRO A 116 -9.41 13.18 -12.88
C PRO A 116 -9.60 13.96 -11.56
N GLN A 117 -10.26 13.34 -10.58
CA GLN A 117 -10.49 13.94 -9.26
C GLN A 117 -9.20 13.90 -8.42
N LEU A 118 -8.48 12.77 -8.49
CA LEU A 118 -7.22 12.58 -7.81
C LEU A 118 -6.18 13.63 -8.21
N ILE A 119 -5.89 13.79 -9.50
CA ILE A 119 -4.81 14.67 -9.96
C ILE A 119 -5.04 16.12 -9.55
N ALA A 120 -6.27 16.63 -9.70
CA ALA A 120 -6.60 18.00 -9.31
C ALA A 120 -6.47 18.23 -7.80
N ALA A 121 -6.98 17.29 -6.98
CA ALA A 121 -6.90 17.41 -5.52
C ALA A 121 -5.47 17.21 -5.01
N LEU A 122 -4.73 16.26 -5.60
CA LEU A 122 -3.33 15.98 -5.26
C LEU A 122 -2.45 17.18 -5.58
N GLU A 123 -2.68 17.85 -6.71
CA GLU A 123 -1.92 19.04 -7.07
C GLU A 123 -2.09 20.18 -6.07
N ALA A 124 -3.33 20.45 -5.64
CA ALA A 124 -3.61 21.47 -4.62
C ALA A 124 -2.92 21.14 -3.28
N LEU A 125 -3.00 19.87 -2.85
CA LEU A 125 -2.37 19.40 -1.63
C LEU A 125 -0.84 19.44 -1.73
N PHE A 126 -0.28 18.96 -2.84
CA PHE A 126 1.15 18.95 -3.13
C PHE A 126 1.72 20.37 -3.11
N ASN A 127 1.08 21.34 -3.76
CA ASN A 127 1.56 22.71 -3.78
C ASN A 127 1.62 23.32 -2.37
N THR A 128 0.63 23.01 -1.53
CA THR A 128 0.62 23.44 -0.12
C THR A 128 1.77 22.80 0.65
N LYS A 129 2.01 21.50 0.46
CA LYS A 129 3.07 20.75 1.15
C LYS A 129 4.47 21.12 0.67
N LEU A 130 4.66 21.30 -0.63
CA LEU A 130 5.93 21.69 -1.22
C LEU A 130 6.42 23.05 -0.69
N GLN A 131 5.51 23.99 -0.44
CA GLN A 131 5.85 25.29 0.16
C GLN A 131 6.26 25.17 1.64
N ALA A 132 5.74 24.19 2.35
CA ALA A 132 6.04 23.95 3.75
C ALA A 132 7.30 23.08 3.97
N LEU A 133 7.74 22.34 2.95
CA LEU A 133 8.91 21.47 3.00
C LEU A 133 10.18 22.25 3.29
N GLN A 134 10.91 21.82 4.31
CA GLN A 134 12.22 22.33 4.67
C GLN A 134 13.32 21.45 4.05
N ASP A 135 14.52 22.01 3.86
CA ASP A 135 15.65 21.26 3.30
C ASP A 135 16.09 20.09 4.21
N THR A 136 15.68 20.09 5.48
CA THR A 136 15.93 19.01 6.45
C THR A 136 14.97 17.83 6.33
N ASP A 137 13.95 17.90 5.48
CA ASP A 137 12.90 16.87 5.36
C ASP A 137 13.20 15.87 4.23
N ASP A 138 14.43 15.39 4.14
CA ASP A 138 14.91 14.48 3.08
C ASP A 138 14.04 13.23 2.91
N ASP A 139 13.67 12.57 4.01
CA ASP A 139 12.73 11.45 4.02
C ASP A 139 11.39 11.82 3.36
N TYR A 140 10.87 13.02 3.67
CA TYR A 140 9.58 13.47 3.15
C TYR A 140 9.68 13.79 1.65
N TYR A 141 10.80 14.34 1.17
CA TYR A 141 11.09 14.49 -0.26
C TYR A 141 11.07 13.13 -0.96
N ALA A 142 11.75 12.12 -0.40
CA ALA A 142 11.82 10.79 -0.99
C ALA A 142 10.42 10.15 -1.04
N ARG A 143 9.63 10.25 0.04
CA ARG A 143 8.27 9.72 0.09
C ARG A 143 7.32 10.39 -0.89
N TRP A 144 7.41 11.70 -1.07
CA TRP A 144 6.67 12.40 -2.12
C TRP A 144 7.08 11.95 -3.50
N ALA A 145 8.38 11.85 -3.77
CA ALA A 145 8.87 11.45 -5.08
C ALA A 145 8.36 10.03 -5.44
N GLU A 146 8.50 9.08 -4.52
CA GLU A 146 7.98 7.71 -4.68
C GLU A 146 6.45 7.69 -4.86
N LEU A 147 5.69 8.50 -4.13
CA LEU A 147 4.22 8.60 -4.27
C LEU A 147 3.85 9.14 -5.66
N LEU A 148 4.51 10.21 -6.11
CA LEU A 148 4.24 10.83 -7.40
C LEU A 148 4.62 9.89 -8.56
N VAL A 149 5.69 9.12 -8.42
CA VAL A 149 6.05 8.04 -9.35
C VAL A 149 4.96 6.97 -9.39
N HIS A 150 4.51 6.50 -8.22
CA HIS A 150 3.47 5.48 -8.14
C HIS A 150 2.17 5.91 -8.84
N LEU A 151 1.80 7.19 -8.71
CA LEU A 151 0.60 7.76 -9.32
C LEU A 151 0.82 8.28 -10.75
N GLN A 152 2.05 8.21 -11.27
CA GLN A 152 2.44 8.76 -12.57
C GLN A 152 2.08 10.26 -12.70
N ALA A 153 2.27 10.99 -11.61
CA ALA A 153 2.02 12.42 -11.49
C ALA A 153 3.23 13.23 -11.97
N TRP A 154 3.65 13.00 -13.22
CA TRP A 154 4.92 13.50 -13.76
C TRP A 154 5.11 15.02 -13.65
N PRO A 155 4.09 15.87 -13.90
CA PRO A 155 4.26 17.32 -13.73
C PRO A 155 4.56 17.74 -12.29
N MET A 156 3.95 17.07 -11.30
CA MET A 156 4.26 17.29 -9.89
C MET A 156 5.67 16.81 -9.54
N LEU A 157 6.08 15.65 -10.08
CA LEU A 157 7.41 15.09 -9.87
C LEU A 157 8.51 16.00 -10.43
N ALA A 158 8.30 16.61 -11.60
CA ALA A 158 9.21 17.59 -12.18
C ALA A 158 9.42 18.79 -11.25
N ARG A 159 8.33 19.34 -10.68
CA ARG A 159 8.41 20.46 -9.72
C ARG A 159 9.14 20.07 -8.44
N LEU A 160 8.93 18.85 -7.94
CA LEU A 160 9.66 18.34 -6.78
C LEU A 160 11.16 18.25 -7.07
N ALA A 161 11.55 17.72 -8.23
CA ALA A 161 12.95 17.62 -8.64
C ALA A 161 13.61 19.00 -8.79
N GLU A 162 12.91 19.99 -9.35
CA GLU A 162 13.42 21.36 -9.46
C GLU A 162 13.66 21.96 -8.07
N ARG A 163 12.68 21.84 -7.17
CA ARG A 163 12.82 22.32 -5.79
C ARG A 163 14.00 21.64 -5.09
N ALA A 164 14.07 20.31 -5.19
CA ALA A 164 15.10 19.50 -4.56
C ALA A 164 16.51 19.83 -5.08
N ARG A 165 16.67 20.14 -6.38
CA ARG A 165 17.95 20.55 -6.97
C ARG A 165 18.50 21.85 -6.37
N THR A 166 17.61 22.76 -5.98
CA THR A 166 17.99 24.05 -5.37
C THR A 166 18.16 24.00 -3.85
N SER A 167 17.93 22.83 -3.23
CA SER A 167 18.07 22.63 -1.78
C SER A 167 19.51 22.83 -1.32
N GLY A 168 19.72 23.35 -0.12
CA GLY A 168 21.02 23.37 0.54
C GLY A 168 21.45 22.01 1.10
N ASN A 169 20.55 21.01 1.12
CA ASN A 169 20.83 19.68 1.64
C ASN A 169 21.28 18.71 0.52
N PRO A 170 22.50 18.14 0.59
CA PRO A 170 22.98 17.15 -0.37
C PRO A 170 22.05 15.94 -0.55
N ASP A 171 21.45 15.43 0.52
CA ASP A 171 20.58 14.24 0.46
C ASP A 171 19.31 14.54 -0.37
N VAL A 172 18.79 15.76 -0.25
CA VAL A 172 17.67 16.23 -1.09
C VAL A 172 18.11 16.42 -2.56
N GLN A 173 19.32 16.90 -2.81
CA GLN A 173 19.85 17.01 -4.18
C GLN A 173 20.05 15.64 -4.83
N GLU A 174 20.43 14.61 -4.07
CA GLU A 174 20.50 13.24 -4.56
C GLU A 174 19.14 12.73 -5.04
N ILE A 175 18.05 13.08 -4.33
CA ILE A 175 16.68 12.76 -4.77
C ILE A 175 16.39 13.41 -6.12
N ALA A 176 16.78 14.67 -6.35
CA ALA A 176 16.62 15.31 -7.66
C ALA A 176 17.41 14.57 -8.76
N THR A 177 18.62 14.12 -8.43
CA THR A 177 19.48 13.35 -9.35
C THR A 177 18.87 12.00 -9.69
N TRP A 178 18.35 11.29 -8.69
CA TRP A 178 17.61 10.04 -8.88
C TRP A 178 16.38 10.23 -9.77
N ILE A 179 15.54 11.23 -9.47
CA ILE A 179 14.34 11.53 -10.27
C ILE A 179 14.71 11.80 -11.74
N THR A 180 15.71 12.65 -11.97
CA THR A 180 16.09 13.04 -13.33
C THR A 180 16.78 11.91 -14.10
N THR A 181 17.54 11.06 -13.42
CA THR A 181 18.20 9.89 -14.04
C THR A 181 17.20 8.80 -14.41
N GLU A 182 16.34 8.41 -13.47
CA GLU A 182 15.42 7.27 -13.66
C GLU A 182 14.17 7.64 -14.47
N TYR A 183 13.63 8.85 -14.27
CA TYR A 183 12.35 9.26 -14.86
C TYR A 183 12.46 10.41 -15.85
N GLY A 184 13.66 10.90 -16.14
CA GLY A 184 13.91 11.99 -17.10
C GLY A 184 13.14 11.86 -18.43
N PRO A 185 13.09 10.68 -19.09
CA PRO A 185 12.30 10.50 -20.30
C PRO A 185 10.79 10.79 -20.13
N MET A 186 10.21 10.45 -18.97
CA MET A 186 8.80 10.70 -18.68
C MET A 186 8.53 12.18 -18.40
N LEU A 187 9.51 12.87 -17.80
CA LEU A 187 9.42 14.32 -17.57
C LEU A 187 9.48 15.11 -18.88
N ALA A 188 10.27 14.66 -19.85
CA ALA A 188 10.44 15.32 -21.15
C ALA A 188 9.21 15.18 -22.07
N LEU A 189 8.46 14.08 -21.96
CA LEU A 189 7.24 13.84 -22.77
C LEU A 189 6.11 14.83 -22.47
N GLU A 190 6.16 15.49 -21.31
CA GLU A 190 5.19 16.50 -20.88
C GLU A 190 5.66 17.95 -21.18
N GLY A 191 6.71 18.11 -21.99
CA GLY A 191 7.16 19.43 -22.49
C GLY A 191 8.19 20.16 -21.61
N TRP A 192 8.97 19.43 -20.81
CA TRP A 192 10.11 19.99 -20.08
C TRP A 192 11.42 19.75 -20.84
N THR A 193 11.83 20.75 -21.63
CA THR A 193 13.22 20.98 -22.08
C THR A 193 13.57 22.43 -21.92
#